data_AF-A0A150R8A9-F1
#
_entry.id   AF-A0A150R8A9-F1
#
_cell.length_a   1.000
_cell.length_b   1.000
_cell.length_c   1.000
_cell.angle_alpha   90.00
_cell.angle_beta   90.00
_cell.angle_gamma   90.00
#
_symmetry.space_group_name_H-M   'P 1'
#
loop_
_entity.id
_entity.type
_entity.pdbx_description
1 polymer ?
#
loop_
_entity_poly.entity_id
_entity_poly.type
_entity_poly.pdbx_seq_one_letter_code
_entity_poly.pdbx_strand_id
1 'polypeptide(L)'
;PSYGRFGEPRTTFTLPAPAPNEGERPAIAVPDLADAFPEVDWSALDRLYIPAGEYRSILLGGLPERSAERPLVITNLGGQVKVGGDAANHLFVLKGGKGWILTGRHDPVSKTGDAGFRGHVEGGFAHSQGTYGIFIDDAFSKEGLSGLAIGGGASDFELEVIEVARVEFAGVIAKTDDDGQATMRNVKVHDLYVHDVGSEGIYFGSTQAQPQHAFERLEVYDNRLLRTGTEALQVGQLGSDCEIHHNVLGPGAVRWRSAFDHYQDGNVQFGQRYGSSTFHHNIVIGTGDLFVELFPTRVDQDPRSPGDTISFTDNYFADTSLSGVYTHAVDTGATIRFERNVFLGFHFNYGEVYPDTEEPVQVFGVGSNAPNPHILRDNRVDGPYPFIKWLFDSVTAEDNPTVAVPRARFRDFMVGAIDEDYRRLEWWTDRATLSPDERAVVYPKGAFVLHQGALYEALEESQGKQPDQHPGAWRALPPPADDVRLSADSPHQGLGVRWPPP
;
A
#
# COMPACT_ATOMS: atom_id res chain seq x y z
N PRO A 1 -16.22 -13.81 -12.44
CA PRO A 1 -16.03 -14.43 -11.11
C PRO A 1 -16.63 -15.84 -11.04
N SER A 2 -15.81 -16.83 -10.69
CA SER A 2 -16.32 -18.13 -10.24
C SER A 2 -16.77 -18.00 -8.78
N TYR A 3 -18.01 -18.40 -8.49
CA TYR A 3 -18.47 -18.58 -7.12
C TYR A 3 -18.02 -19.95 -6.58
N GLY A 4 -17.97 -20.09 -5.26
CA GLY A 4 -17.57 -21.31 -4.57
C GLY A 4 -16.08 -21.39 -4.25
N ARG A 5 -15.35 -20.26 -4.20
CA ARG A 5 -13.90 -20.23 -3.89
C ARG A 5 -13.55 -21.03 -2.63
N PHE A 6 -14.41 -20.97 -1.62
CA PHE A 6 -14.18 -21.59 -0.32
C PHE A 6 -15.12 -22.78 -0.02
N GLY A 7 -15.91 -23.22 -1.03
CA GLY A 7 -16.94 -24.25 -0.88
C GLY A 7 -18.07 -23.88 0.09
N GLU A 8 -19.13 -24.70 0.10
CA GLU A 8 -20.22 -24.51 1.06
C GLU A 8 -19.74 -24.81 2.49
N PRO A 9 -19.96 -23.91 3.46
CA PRO A 9 -19.51 -24.14 4.83
C PRO A 9 -20.41 -25.13 5.56
N ARG A 10 -19.79 -25.99 6.38
CA ARG A 10 -20.48 -26.98 7.23
C ARG A 10 -20.69 -26.47 8.64
N THR A 11 -19.73 -25.70 9.15
CA THR A 11 -19.75 -25.12 10.50
C THR A 11 -19.53 -23.61 10.41
N THR A 12 -20.37 -22.86 11.12
CA THR A 12 -20.34 -21.40 11.09
C THR A 12 -20.58 -20.86 12.49
N PHE A 13 -19.96 -19.73 12.79
CA PHE A 13 -20.17 -19.00 14.03
C PHE A 13 -20.29 -17.52 13.69
N THR A 14 -21.27 -16.84 14.28
CA THR A 14 -21.46 -15.40 14.11
C THR A 14 -21.15 -14.73 15.43
N LEU A 15 -20.22 -13.77 15.41
CA LEU A 15 -19.90 -12.99 16.60
C LEU A 15 -21.15 -12.29 17.13
N PRO A 16 -21.33 -12.19 18.45
CA PRO A 16 -22.44 -11.44 19.01
C PRO A 16 -22.31 -9.96 18.63
N ALA A 17 -23.40 -9.36 18.14
CA ALA A 17 -23.44 -7.92 17.89
C ALA A 17 -23.49 -7.18 19.26
N PRO A 18 -22.51 -6.33 19.59
CA PRO A 18 -22.54 -5.55 20.82
C PRO A 18 -23.67 -4.52 20.75
N ALA A 19 -24.30 -4.23 21.89
CA ALA A 19 -25.13 -3.04 22.00
C ALA A 19 -24.24 -1.78 21.95
N PRO A 20 -24.68 -0.69 21.29
CA PRO A 20 -23.97 0.58 21.36
C PRO A 20 -24.01 1.15 22.79
N ASN A 21 -22.93 1.82 23.19
CA ASN A 21 -22.96 2.70 24.36
C ASN A 21 -23.62 4.03 23.96
N GLU A 22 -24.15 4.78 24.93
CA GLU A 22 -24.72 6.10 24.65
C GLU A 22 -23.66 7.03 24.03
N GLY A 23 -23.90 7.47 22.79
CA GLY A 23 -23.02 8.39 22.07
C GLY A 23 -21.82 7.75 21.37
N GLU A 24 -21.67 6.42 21.36
CA GLU A 24 -20.54 5.74 20.72
C GLU A 24 -21.01 4.56 19.86
N ARG A 25 -20.40 4.36 18.68
CA ARG A 25 -20.57 3.13 17.91
C ARG A 25 -20.10 1.90 18.72
N PRO A 26 -20.71 0.72 18.53
CA PRO A 26 -20.28 -0.51 19.21
C PRO A 26 -18.82 -0.86 18.88
N ALA A 27 -18.18 -1.59 19.79
CA ALA A 27 -16.86 -2.17 19.57
C ALA A 27 -16.90 -3.68 19.81
N ILE A 28 -16.25 -4.44 18.92
CA ILE A 28 -15.99 -5.85 19.15
C ILE A 28 -14.57 -5.96 19.71
N ALA A 29 -14.42 -6.42 20.95
CA ALA A 29 -13.12 -6.56 21.59
C ALA A 29 -12.99 -7.95 22.20
N VAL A 30 -12.50 -8.89 21.40
CA VAL A 30 -12.32 -10.29 21.79
C VAL A 30 -10.82 -10.64 21.68
N PRO A 31 -10.03 -10.41 22.75
CA PRO A 31 -8.58 -10.63 22.71
C PRO A 31 -8.17 -12.10 22.59
N ASP A 32 -9.06 -13.02 22.96
CA ASP A 32 -8.89 -14.45 22.75
C ASP A 32 -10.27 -15.06 22.41
N LEU A 33 -10.43 -15.50 21.17
CA LEU A 33 -11.66 -16.09 20.65
C LEU A 33 -11.98 -17.45 21.28
N ALA A 34 -10.96 -18.27 21.55
CA ALA A 34 -11.13 -19.59 22.12
C ALA A 34 -11.58 -19.52 23.58
N ASP A 35 -11.01 -18.59 24.35
CA ASP A 35 -11.41 -18.34 25.73
C ASP A 35 -12.81 -17.69 25.83
N ALA A 36 -13.13 -16.77 24.92
CA ALA A 36 -14.41 -16.08 24.93
C ALA A 36 -15.60 -16.96 24.49
N PHE A 37 -15.35 -17.93 23.60
CA PHE A 37 -16.38 -18.81 23.04
C PHE A 37 -15.90 -20.28 23.10
N PRO A 38 -15.80 -20.87 24.31
CA PRO A 38 -15.30 -22.23 24.51
C PRO A 38 -16.23 -23.31 23.93
N GLU A 39 -17.47 -22.97 23.61
CA GLU A 39 -18.44 -23.85 22.95
C GLU A 39 -18.19 -24.03 21.45
N VAL A 40 -17.36 -23.16 20.85
CA VAL A 40 -17.05 -23.20 19.41
C VAL A 40 -15.85 -24.12 19.17
N ASP A 41 -16.01 -25.10 18.28
CA ASP A 41 -14.89 -25.90 17.79
C ASP A 41 -14.06 -25.10 16.76
N TRP A 42 -13.14 -24.28 17.26
CA TRP A 42 -12.24 -23.45 16.45
C TRP A 42 -11.32 -24.27 15.52
N SER A 43 -11.08 -25.55 15.84
CA SER A 43 -10.30 -26.46 14.98
C SER A 43 -11.09 -26.94 13.76
N ALA A 44 -12.42 -26.86 13.82
CA ALA A 44 -13.30 -27.29 12.75
C ALA A 44 -14.25 -26.20 12.23
N LEU A 45 -14.17 -24.97 12.70
CA LEU A 45 -14.98 -23.86 12.18
C LEU A 45 -14.59 -23.53 10.73
N ASP A 46 -15.56 -23.44 9.82
CA ASP A 46 -15.32 -23.05 8.42
C ASP A 46 -15.51 -21.54 8.19
N ARG A 47 -16.51 -20.92 8.86
CA ARG A 47 -16.80 -19.48 8.77
C ARG A 47 -16.91 -18.82 10.13
N LEU A 48 -16.17 -17.74 10.30
CA LEU A 48 -16.38 -16.75 11.35
C LEU A 48 -17.03 -15.52 10.73
N TYR A 49 -18.26 -15.23 11.13
CA TYR A 49 -19.01 -14.08 10.64
C TYR A 49 -18.92 -12.91 11.60
N ILE A 50 -18.60 -11.74 11.03
CA ILE A 50 -18.76 -10.43 11.67
C ILE A 50 -20.13 -9.88 11.22
N PRO A 51 -21.09 -9.63 12.12
CA PRO A 51 -22.37 -9.04 11.74
C PRO A 51 -22.17 -7.69 11.04
N ALA A 52 -23.04 -7.38 10.07
CA ALA A 52 -23.08 -6.06 9.48
C ALA A 52 -23.38 -4.97 10.54
N GLY A 53 -22.76 -3.80 10.37
CA GLY A 53 -22.88 -2.69 11.30
C GLY A 53 -21.75 -1.68 11.16
N GLU A 54 -21.90 -0.55 11.83
CA GLU A 54 -20.85 0.45 12.01
C GLU A 54 -20.22 0.27 13.38
N TYR A 55 -18.93 0.00 13.41
CA TYR A 55 -18.14 -0.25 14.61
C TYR A 55 -17.11 0.84 14.78
N ARG A 56 -16.89 1.33 16.01
CA ARG A 56 -15.73 2.21 16.24
C ARG A 56 -14.41 1.44 16.13
N SER A 57 -14.41 0.17 16.53
CA SER A 57 -13.23 -0.69 16.50
C SER A 57 -13.59 -2.17 16.55
N ILE A 58 -12.72 -3.01 15.99
CA ILE A 58 -12.78 -4.47 16.05
C ILE A 58 -11.40 -5.00 16.46
N LEU A 59 -11.36 -5.87 17.45
CA LEU A 59 -10.19 -6.66 17.84
C LEU A 59 -10.59 -8.12 17.96
N LEU A 60 -9.95 -8.98 17.16
CA LEU A 60 -10.06 -10.42 17.25
C LEU A 60 -8.67 -11.01 17.47
N GLY A 61 -8.45 -11.59 18.64
CA GLY A 61 -7.20 -12.29 18.98
C GLY A 61 -7.44 -13.75 19.33
N GLY A 62 -6.35 -14.49 19.56
CA GLY A 62 -6.44 -15.94 19.78
C GLY A 62 -6.97 -16.68 18.57
N LEU A 63 -6.69 -16.20 17.36
CA LEU A 63 -7.09 -16.90 16.13
C LEU A 63 -6.47 -18.30 16.10
N PRO A 64 -7.19 -19.32 15.60
CA PRO A 64 -6.72 -20.70 15.64
C PRO A 64 -5.56 -20.93 14.67
N GLU A 65 -4.83 -22.02 14.88
CA GLU A 65 -3.94 -22.59 13.88
C GLU A 65 -4.71 -23.59 13.00
N ARG A 66 -4.63 -23.41 11.68
CA ARG A 66 -5.34 -24.19 10.66
C ARG A 66 -4.38 -24.56 9.54
N SER A 67 -4.67 -25.65 8.83
CA SER A 67 -3.92 -26.03 7.63
C SER A 67 -4.41 -25.25 6.40
N ALA A 68 -3.55 -25.12 5.39
CA ALA A 68 -3.86 -24.42 4.15
C ALA A 68 -5.03 -25.06 3.37
N GLU A 69 -5.27 -26.36 3.55
CA GLU A 69 -6.37 -27.08 2.89
C GLU A 69 -7.74 -26.79 3.52
N ARG A 70 -7.77 -26.24 4.74
CA ARG A 70 -9.01 -25.95 5.46
C ARG A 70 -8.88 -24.69 6.32
N PRO A 71 -8.67 -23.52 5.69
CA PRO A 71 -8.50 -22.28 6.41
C PRO A 71 -9.79 -21.85 7.12
N LEU A 72 -9.65 -21.05 8.18
CA LEU A 72 -10.78 -20.31 8.74
C LEU A 72 -11.06 -19.09 7.85
N VAL A 73 -12.27 -18.98 7.30
CA VAL A 73 -12.66 -17.78 6.54
C VAL A 73 -13.44 -16.83 7.45
N ILE A 74 -12.92 -15.62 7.60
CA ILE A 74 -13.47 -14.51 8.38
C ILE A 74 -14.10 -13.52 7.40
N THR A 75 -15.39 -13.23 7.55
CA THR A 75 -16.12 -12.40 6.57
C THR A 75 -17.32 -11.69 7.20
N ASN A 76 -17.86 -10.69 6.51
CA ASN A 76 -19.08 -9.99 6.90
C ASN A 76 -20.34 -10.84 6.66
N LEU A 77 -21.41 -10.59 7.43
CA LEU A 77 -22.71 -11.24 7.28
C LEU A 77 -23.86 -10.23 7.37
N GLY A 78 -24.75 -10.23 6.37
CA GLY A 78 -26.00 -9.46 6.36
C GLY A 78 -25.86 -7.99 5.96
N GLY A 79 -24.76 -7.61 5.30
CA GLY A 79 -24.46 -6.24 4.89
C GLY A 79 -22.97 -5.90 5.08
N GLN A 80 -22.64 -4.62 5.08
CA GLN A 80 -21.28 -4.11 5.28
C GLN A 80 -20.87 -4.11 6.76
N VAL A 81 -19.63 -4.48 7.01
CA VAL A 81 -18.91 -4.18 8.26
C VAL A 81 -18.10 -2.93 8.02
N LYS A 82 -18.53 -1.82 8.63
CA LYS A 82 -17.81 -0.55 8.60
C LYS A 82 -17.07 -0.33 9.92
N VAL A 83 -15.78 0.00 9.88
CA VAL A 83 -14.95 0.19 11.08
C VAL A 83 -14.31 1.58 11.10
N GLY A 84 -14.43 2.31 12.21
CA GLY A 84 -13.85 3.65 12.42
C GLY A 84 -14.89 4.77 12.51
N GLY A 85 -14.43 6.01 12.50
CA GLY A 85 -15.25 7.23 12.45
C GLY A 85 -15.58 7.83 13.81
N ASP A 86 -15.36 7.06 14.88
CA ASP A 86 -15.34 7.52 16.26
C ASP A 86 -13.96 7.23 16.82
N ALA A 87 -13.33 8.20 17.49
CA ALA A 87 -11.96 8.06 18.00
C ALA A 87 -11.80 6.82 18.89
N ALA A 88 -10.90 5.91 18.50
CA ALA A 88 -10.62 4.66 19.21
C ALA A 88 -9.10 4.50 19.50
N ASN A 89 -8.71 3.40 20.14
CA ASN A 89 -7.30 3.06 20.35
C ASN A 89 -6.70 2.23 19.20
N HIS A 90 -7.56 1.70 18.34
CA HIS A 90 -7.25 0.93 17.14
C HIS A 90 -8.53 0.87 16.28
N LEU A 91 -8.39 0.56 14.99
CA LEU A 91 -9.52 0.39 14.09
C LEU A 91 -9.86 -1.10 13.96
N PHE A 92 -9.21 -1.86 13.08
CA PHE A 92 -9.43 -3.30 12.95
C PHE A 92 -8.13 -4.05 13.23
N VAL A 93 -8.11 -4.88 14.28
CA VAL A 93 -6.95 -5.66 14.71
C VAL A 93 -7.24 -7.16 14.65
N LEU A 94 -6.36 -7.91 14.02
CA LEU A 94 -6.28 -9.38 14.08
C LEU A 94 -4.99 -9.81 14.78
N LYS A 95 -5.07 -10.75 15.72
CA LYS A 95 -3.88 -11.26 16.44
C LYS A 95 -3.76 -12.78 16.41
N GLY A 96 -2.57 -13.24 16.04
CA GLY A 96 -2.14 -14.63 16.09
C GLY A 96 -2.81 -15.53 15.04
N GLY A 97 -2.67 -16.83 15.26
CA GLY A 97 -3.25 -17.86 14.40
C GLY A 97 -2.52 -18.08 13.08
N LYS A 98 -2.91 -19.17 12.41
CA LYS A 98 -2.38 -19.58 11.11
C LYS A 98 -3.47 -20.17 10.25
N GLY A 99 -3.38 -20.04 8.93
CA GLY A 99 -4.33 -20.65 8.00
C GLY A 99 -5.70 -19.98 8.07
N TRP A 100 -5.76 -18.65 7.97
CA TRP A 100 -7.02 -17.92 7.95
C TRP A 100 -7.08 -16.92 6.81
N ILE A 101 -8.30 -16.58 6.38
CA ILE A 101 -8.57 -15.66 5.28
C ILE A 101 -9.51 -14.58 5.80
N LEU A 102 -9.16 -13.30 5.65
CA LEU A 102 -10.09 -12.19 5.86
C LEU A 102 -10.59 -11.71 4.49
N THR A 103 -11.89 -11.77 4.28
CA THR A 103 -12.49 -11.43 2.98
C THR A 103 -13.79 -10.64 3.10
N GLY A 104 -13.90 -9.57 2.30
CA GLY A 104 -15.16 -8.86 2.04
C GLY A 104 -15.90 -9.36 0.80
N ARG A 105 -15.40 -10.41 0.13
CA ARG A 105 -15.94 -10.94 -1.13
C ARG A 105 -17.35 -11.49 -0.95
N HIS A 106 -18.28 -11.02 -1.77
CA HIS A 106 -19.55 -11.70 -1.94
C HIS A 106 -19.40 -12.99 -2.75
N ASP A 107 -19.75 -14.12 -2.14
CA ASP A 107 -19.84 -15.42 -2.80
C ASP A 107 -21.02 -16.21 -2.19
N PRO A 108 -22.14 -16.38 -2.92
CA PRO A 108 -23.34 -17.04 -2.41
C PRO A 108 -23.15 -18.55 -2.19
N VAL A 109 -22.20 -19.21 -2.88
CA VAL A 109 -21.89 -20.62 -2.67
C VAL A 109 -21.02 -20.77 -1.42
N SER A 110 -19.99 -19.93 -1.31
CA SER A 110 -19.12 -19.91 -0.12
C SER A 110 -19.78 -19.35 1.13
N LYS A 111 -20.97 -18.73 0.96
CA LYS A 111 -21.73 -17.98 1.96
C LYS A 111 -20.88 -16.90 2.62
N THR A 112 -20.20 -16.09 1.82
CA THR A 112 -19.40 -14.94 2.27
C THR A 112 -19.94 -13.64 1.70
N GLY A 113 -19.68 -12.54 2.40
CA GLY A 113 -20.07 -11.19 1.99
C GLY A 113 -21.56 -10.98 1.81
N ASP A 114 -21.91 -9.87 1.16
CA ASP A 114 -23.28 -9.48 0.87
C ASP A 114 -23.43 -8.96 -0.56
N ALA A 115 -24.53 -9.28 -1.22
CA ALA A 115 -24.78 -8.91 -2.61
C ALA A 115 -24.88 -7.41 -2.85
N GLY A 116 -25.18 -6.60 -1.83
CA GLY A 116 -25.18 -5.13 -1.89
C GLY A 116 -23.79 -4.51 -1.77
N PHE A 117 -22.79 -5.27 -1.33
CA PHE A 117 -21.44 -4.80 -1.04
C PHE A 117 -20.36 -5.68 -1.69
N ARG A 118 -20.35 -5.69 -3.03
CA ARG A 118 -19.48 -6.58 -3.83
C ARG A 118 -18.06 -6.04 -4.05
N GLY A 119 -17.83 -4.75 -3.87
CA GLY A 119 -16.61 -4.09 -4.32
C GLY A 119 -16.40 -4.28 -5.83
N HIS A 120 -15.15 -4.50 -6.23
CA HIS A 120 -14.76 -4.62 -7.65
C HIS A 120 -14.79 -6.05 -8.19
N VAL A 121 -15.20 -7.06 -7.40
CA VAL A 121 -15.05 -8.51 -7.73
C VAL A 121 -15.84 -9.01 -8.93
N GLU A 122 -16.63 -8.16 -9.58
CA GLU A 122 -17.32 -8.45 -10.84
C GLU A 122 -16.84 -7.56 -11.99
N GLY A 123 -15.69 -6.90 -11.80
CA GLY A 123 -15.08 -5.97 -12.75
C GLY A 123 -15.55 -4.52 -12.59
N GLY A 124 -16.34 -4.23 -11.55
CA GLY A 124 -16.84 -2.90 -11.19
C GLY A 124 -15.81 -2.08 -10.42
N PHE A 125 -14.69 -1.72 -11.05
CA PHE A 125 -13.63 -0.93 -10.41
C PHE A 125 -13.99 0.55 -10.28
N ALA A 126 -14.57 1.12 -11.34
CA ALA A 126 -14.98 2.52 -11.36
C ALA A 126 -16.06 2.79 -10.29
N HIS A 127 -15.82 3.83 -9.47
CA HIS A 127 -16.74 4.29 -8.41
C HIS A 127 -17.12 3.20 -7.40
N SER A 128 -16.15 2.35 -7.04
CA SER A 128 -16.35 1.24 -6.08
C SER A 128 -16.18 1.64 -4.60
N GLN A 129 -15.88 2.91 -4.31
CA GLN A 129 -15.73 3.42 -2.95
C GLN A 129 -17.00 3.14 -2.12
N GLY A 130 -16.82 2.66 -0.89
CA GLY A 130 -17.88 2.31 0.05
C GLY A 130 -18.71 1.08 -0.33
N THR A 131 -18.37 0.37 -1.41
CA THR A 131 -19.15 -0.78 -1.90
C THR A 131 -18.61 -2.14 -1.44
N TYR A 132 -17.60 -2.18 -0.56
CA TYR A 132 -16.96 -3.41 -0.11
C TYR A 132 -17.62 -3.97 1.15
N GLY A 133 -17.65 -5.31 1.27
CA GLY A 133 -18.24 -5.98 2.44
C GLY A 133 -17.54 -5.66 3.76
N ILE A 134 -16.23 -5.37 3.70
CA ILE A 134 -15.44 -4.85 4.82
C ILE A 134 -14.86 -3.51 4.39
N PHE A 135 -15.21 -2.45 5.11
CA PHE A 135 -14.77 -1.08 4.85
C PHE A 135 -14.22 -0.45 6.13
N ILE A 136 -12.94 -0.14 6.15
CA ILE A 136 -12.28 0.53 7.27
C ILE A 136 -12.11 2.00 6.91
N ASP A 137 -12.79 2.87 7.65
CA ASP A 137 -12.91 4.29 7.36
C ASP A 137 -13.01 5.09 8.64
N ASP A 138 -11.88 5.69 9.03
CA ASP A 138 -11.81 6.46 10.27
C ASP A 138 -12.26 7.91 10.11
N ALA A 139 -12.47 8.37 8.87
CA ALA A 139 -12.70 9.78 8.56
C ALA A 139 -11.67 10.71 9.24
N PHE A 140 -10.42 10.25 9.38
CA PHE A 140 -9.35 10.92 10.13
C PHE A 140 -9.74 11.31 11.56
N SER A 141 -10.56 10.52 12.24
CA SER A 141 -11.06 10.86 13.59
C SER A 141 -9.95 10.98 14.64
N LYS A 142 -8.82 10.29 14.42
CA LYS A 142 -7.66 10.34 15.31
C LYS A 142 -6.33 10.17 14.57
N GLU A 143 -5.33 10.93 15.00
CA GLU A 143 -3.97 10.82 14.48
C GLU A 143 -3.29 9.49 14.84
N GLY A 144 -2.43 9.01 13.94
CA GLY A 144 -1.56 7.86 14.18
C GLY A 144 -2.24 6.48 14.13
N LEU A 145 -3.53 6.39 13.81
CA LEU A 145 -4.21 5.11 13.68
C LEU A 145 -3.99 4.47 12.30
N SER A 146 -3.68 3.16 12.32
CA SER A 146 -3.71 2.31 11.13
C SER A 146 -5.08 1.66 10.94
N GLY A 147 -5.45 1.41 9.68
CA GLY A 147 -6.71 0.77 9.31
C GLY A 147 -6.83 -0.68 9.77
N LEU A 148 -6.16 -1.58 9.06
CA LEU A 148 -6.10 -2.99 9.40
C LEU A 148 -4.73 -3.33 9.99
N ALA A 149 -4.68 -3.84 11.21
CA ALA A 149 -3.46 -4.25 11.88
C ALA A 149 -3.44 -5.75 12.16
N ILE A 150 -2.35 -6.41 11.76
CA ILE A 150 -2.12 -7.84 11.94
C ILE A 150 -0.83 -8.03 12.73
N GLY A 151 -0.90 -8.82 13.79
CA GLY A 151 0.28 -9.11 14.60
C GLY A 151 0.09 -10.32 15.51
N GLY A 152 0.87 -10.36 16.60
CA GLY A 152 0.80 -11.47 17.56
C GLY A 152 1.27 -12.81 17.01
N GLY A 153 2.25 -12.81 16.10
CA GLY A 153 2.80 -14.03 15.51
C GLY A 153 1.92 -14.68 14.44
N ALA A 154 0.96 -13.95 13.86
CA ALA A 154 0.14 -14.44 12.76
C ALA A 154 1.00 -14.84 11.55
N SER A 155 0.62 -15.93 10.86
CA SER A 155 1.27 -16.43 9.65
C SER A 155 0.23 -17.16 8.78
N ASP A 156 0.58 -17.52 7.55
CA ASP A 156 -0.24 -18.34 6.66
C ASP A 156 -1.65 -17.77 6.46
N PHE A 157 -1.73 -16.48 6.15
CA PHE A 157 -3.00 -15.77 6.01
C PHE A 157 -3.18 -15.07 4.68
N GLU A 158 -4.43 -14.84 4.32
CA GLU A 158 -4.82 -14.14 3.11
C GLU A 158 -5.76 -12.97 3.42
N LEU A 159 -5.54 -11.83 2.78
CA LEU A 159 -6.40 -10.66 2.78
C LEU A 159 -6.93 -10.43 1.37
N GLU A 160 -8.26 -10.39 1.21
CA GLU A 160 -8.85 -10.09 -0.09
C GLU A 160 -10.13 -9.26 -0.05
N VAL A 161 -10.30 -8.39 -1.05
CA VAL A 161 -11.54 -7.62 -1.28
C VAL A 161 -11.95 -6.81 -0.04
N ILE A 162 -11.02 -5.99 0.46
CA ILE A 162 -11.22 -5.07 1.58
C ILE A 162 -10.92 -3.65 1.11
N GLU A 163 -11.71 -2.70 1.60
CA GLU A 163 -11.49 -1.28 1.39
C GLU A 163 -10.98 -0.63 2.67
N VAL A 164 -9.94 0.20 2.55
CA VAL A 164 -9.42 1.03 3.64
C VAL A 164 -9.30 2.46 3.14
N ALA A 165 -9.89 3.42 3.84
CA ALA A 165 -9.81 4.81 3.48
C ALA A 165 -9.74 5.75 4.67
N ARG A 166 -9.21 6.96 4.46
CA ARG A 166 -9.27 8.06 5.44
C ARG A 166 -8.80 7.68 6.85
N VAL A 167 -7.70 6.94 6.90
CA VAL A 167 -6.95 6.62 8.12
C VAL A 167 -5.68 7.45 8.14
N GLU A 168 -5.22 7.88 9.32
CA GLU A 168 -4.15 8.89 9.37
C GLU A 168 -2.74 8.31 9.23
N PHE A 169 -2.51 7.07 9.68
CA PHE A 169 -1.22 6.40 9.48
C PHE A 169 -1.31 5.39 8.32
N ALA A 170 -0.87 4.15 8.53
CA ALA A 170 -0.88 3.12 7.49
C ALA A 170 -2.28 2.55 7.21
N GLY A 171 -2.62 2.33 5.94
CA GLY A 171 -3.83 1.61 5.54
C GLY A 171 -3.86 0.18 6.12
N VAL A 172 -2.83 -0.60 5.81
CA VAL A 172 -2.65 -1.96 6.36
C VAL A 172 -1.27 -2.10 6.97
N ILE A 173 -1.22 -2.66 8.18
CA ILE A 173 0.01 -2.99 8.89
C ILE A 173 0.05 -4.46 9.26
N ALA A 174 1.17 -5.13 8.98
CA ALA A 174 1.41 -6.51 9.40
C ALA A 174 2.82 -6.63 9.96
N LYS A 175 2.93 -6.91 11.26
CA LYS A 175 4.22 -7.08 11.93
C LYS A 175 4.13 -7.83 13.27
N THR A 176 5.23 -8.49 13.62
CA THR A 176 5.53 -8.90 14.99
C THR A 176 6.82 -8.20 15.40
N ASP A 177 6.68 -7.20 16.28
CA ASP A 177 7.83 -6.43 16.76
C ASP A 177 8.63 -7.23 17.81
N ASP A 178 9.93 -6.97 17.87
CA ASP A 178 10.86 -7.45 18.91
C ASP A 178 11.01 -8.98 19.03
N ASP A 179 10.61 -9.72 17.98
CA ASP A 179 10.78 -11.17 17.88
C ASP A 179 11.49 -11.55 16.58
N GLY A 180 12.81 -11.69 16.65
CA GLY A 180 13.66 -12.10 15.53
C GLY A 180 13.54 -13.56 15.11
N GLN A 181 12.82 -14.38 15.87
CA GLN A 181 12.56 -15.78 15.55
C GLN A 181 11.20 -15.96 14.87
N ALA A 182 10.30 -14.97 14.97
CA ALA A 182 9.05 -14.98 14.25
C ALA A 182 9.27 -14.87 12.74
N THR A 183 8.51 -15.66 11.98
CA THR A 183 8.38 -15.49 10.53
C THR A 183 6.92 -15.46 10.15
N MET A 184 6.50 -14.42 9.43
CA MET A 184 5.22 -14.40 8.74
C MET A 184 5.39 -15.07 7.37
N ARG A 185 4.84 -16.29 7.23
CA ARG A 185 5.04 -17.12 6.04
C ARG A 185 3.76 -17.24 5.24
N ASN A 186 3.86 -17.45 3.92
CA ASN A 186 2.70 -17.75 3.07
C ASN A 186 1.59 -16.70 3.18
N VAL A 187 1.98 -15.42 3.20
CA VAL A 187 1.05 -14.30 3.35
C VAL A 187 0.61 -13.84 1.96
N LYS A 188 -0.69 -13.72 1.73
CA LYS A 188 -1.25 -13.22 0.47
C LYS A 188 -2.08 -11.97 0.70
N VAL A 189 -1.80 -10.92 -0.05
CA VAL A 189 -2.50 -9.63 0.07
C VAL A 189 -2.88 -9.17 -1.32
N HIS A 190 -4.17 -9.29 -1.65
CA HIS A 190 -4.62 -8.99 -2.99
C HIS A 190 -6.03 -8.43 -3.07
N ASP A 191 -6.37 -7.83 -4.21
CA ASP A 191 -7.68 -7.21 -4.42
C ASP A 191 -8.03 -6.16 -3.33
N LEU A 192 -7.03 -5.53 -2.71
CA LEU A 192 -7.25 -4.45 -1.76
C LEU A 192 -7.46 -3.12 -2.47
N TYR A 193 -8.28 -2.29 -1.85
CA TYR A 193 -8.43 -0.90 -2.24
C TYR A 193 -8.15 -0.01 -1.05
N VAL A 194 -6.92 0.49 -0.98
CA VAL A 194 -6.46 1.41 0.06
C VAL A 194 -6.34 2.78 -0.58
N HIS A 195 -7.02 3.78 -0.04
CA HIS A 195 -6.96 5.11 -0.62
C HIS A 195 -7.15 6.26 0.36
N ASP A 196 -6.61 7.43 0.02
CA ASP A 196 -6.79 8.64 0.81
C ASP A 196 -6.36 8.43 2.27
N VAL A 197 -5.15 7.90 2.46
CA VAL A 197 -4.56 7.62 3.78
C VAL A 197 -3.48 8.66 4.09
N GLY A 198 -3.37 9.08 5.35
CA GLY A 198 -2.53 10.21 5.77
C GLY A 198 -1.03 9.94 5.74
N SER A 199 -0.64 8.66 5.74
CA SER A 199 0.74 8.19 5.61
C SER A 199 0.80 7.03 4.61
N GLU A 200 1.20 5.84 5.03
CA GLU A 200 1.55 4.74 4.13
C GLU A 200 0.31 3.97 3.64
N GLY A 201 0.34 3.44 2.41
CA GLY A 201 -0.69 2.49 1.96
C GLY A 201 -0.58 1.17 2.73
N ILE A 202 0.61 0.57 2.67
CA ILE A 202 0.99 -0.64 3.40
C ILE A 202 2.27 -0.39 4.18
N TYR A 203 2.30 -0.86 5.43
CA TYR A 203 3.49 -0.98 6.27
C TYR A 203 3.65 -2.44 6.72
N PHE A 204 4.45 -3.23 6.01
CA PHE A 204 4.76 -4.61 6.40
C PHE A 204 6.19 -4.72 6.90
N GLY A 205 6.38 -5.42 8.00
CA GLY A 205 7.70 -5.54 8.62
C GLY A 205 7.93 -4.43 9.62
N SER A 206 9.01 -4.52 10.38
CA SER A 206 9.45 -3.43 11.26
C SER A 206 10.72 -2.81 10.69
N THR A 207 10.76 -1.47 10.64
CA THR A 207 11.97 -0.69 10.32
C THR A 207 12.80 -0.36 11.57
N GLN A 208 12.35 -0.80 12.75
CA GLN A 208 13.06 -0.62 14.01
C GLN A 208 14.31 -1.51 14.10
N ALA A 209 15.15 -1.23 15.10
CA ALA A 209 16.34 -2.02 15.39
C ALA A 209 16.01 -3.50 15.63
N GLN A 210 16.93 -4.39 15.24
CA GLN A 210 16.82 -5.83 15.49
C GLN A 210 16.74 -6.14 17.00
N PRO A 211 16.07 -7.24 17.40
CA PRO A 211 15.55 -8.32 16.56
C PRO A 211 14.12 -8.08 16.06
N GLN A 212 13.85 -8.31 14.78
CA GLN A 212 12.51 -8.17 14.18
C GLN A 212 12.13 -9.41 13.38
N HIS A 213 10.83 -9.70 13.24
CA HIS A 213 10.35 -10.82 12.43
C HIS A 213 10.78 -10.69 10.97
N ALA A 214 10.69 -11.78 10.21
CA ALA A 214 10.88 -11.78 8.76
C ALA A 214 9.62 -12.21 8.01
N PHE A 215 9.53 -11.85 6.73
CA PHE A 215 8.57 -12.44 5.79
C PHE A 215 9.22 -13.54 4.96
N GLU A 216 8.51 -14.62 4.68
CA GLU A 216 8.89 -15.53 3.60
C GLU A 216 7.65 -15.94 2.81
N ARG A 217 7.75 -16.02 1.47
CA ARG A 217 6.59 -16.31 0.62
C ARG A 217 5.44 -15.32 0.88
N LEU A 218 5.77 -14.04 0.95
CA LEU A 218 4.81 -12.94 0.92
C LEU A 218 4.47 -12.67 -0.55
N GLU A 219 3.19 -12.65 -0.89
CA GLU A 219 2.67 -12.24 -2.19
C GLU A 219 1.77 -11.00 -2.01
N VAL A 220 2.11 -9.89 -2.66
CA VAL A 220 1.30 -8.66 -2.68
C VAL A 220 0.93 -8.32 -4.12
N TYR A 221 -0.34 -8.47 -4.50
CA TYR A 221 -0.73 -8.33 -5.90
C TYR A 221 -2.15 -7.84 -6.18
N ASP A 222 -2.37 -7.28 -7.38
CA ASP A 222 -3.68 -6.79 -7.82
C ASP A 222 -4.33 -5.78 -6.83
N ASN A 223 -3.50 -5.03 -6.09
CA ASN A 223 -3.96 -4.00 -5.16
C ASN A 223 -3.98 -2.62 -5.82
N ARG A 224 -4.90 -1.78 -5.36
CA ARG A 224 -4.97 -0.34 -5.62
C ARG A 224 -4.61 0.40 -4.35
N LEU A 225 -3.39 0.95 -4.26
CA LEU A 225 -2.93 1.77 -3.14
C LEU A 225 -2.79 3.20 -3.65
N LEU A 226 -3.83 4.03 -3.50
CA LEU A 226 -3.96 5.29 -4.24
C LEU A 226 -3.96 6.48 -3.27
N ARG A 227 -3.29 7.59 -3.63
CA ARG A 227 -3.36 8.84 -2.87
C ARG A 227 -2.92 8.67 -1.41
N THR A 228 -1.75 8.07 -1.23
CA THR A 228 -1.12 7.86 0.07
C THR A 228 -0.31 9.10 0.46
N GLY A 229 -0.43 9.54 1.70
CA GLY A 229 0.24 10.73 2.20
C GLY A 229 1.76 10.61 2.12
N THR A 230 2.30 9.41 2.41
CA THR A 230 3.70 9.04 2.23
C THR A 230 3.79 7.84 1.26
N GLU A 231 4.61 6.83 1.53
CA GLU A 231 4.83 5.65 0.70
C GLU A 231 3.51 4.94 0.34
N ALA A 232 3.34 4.59 -0.93
CA ALA A 232 2.25 3.67 -1.28
C ALA A 232 2.53 2.28 -0.70
N LEU A 233 3.79 1.88 -0.65
CA LEU A 233 4.23 0.59 -0.19
C LEU A 233 5.52 0.69 0.62
N GLN A 234 5.46 0.36 1.90
CA GLN A 234 6.61 0.10 2.74
C GLN A 234 6.62 -1.37 3.15
N VAL A 235 7.66 -2.07 2.72
CA VAL A 235 7.92 -3.46 3.10
C VAL A 235 9.32 -3.55 3.69
N GLY A 236 9.44 -4.19 4.84
CA GLY A 236 10.70 -4.41 5.53
C GLY A 236 10.85 -5.85 5.96
N GLN A 237 12.08 -6.24 6.27
CA GLN A 237 12.40 -7.60 6.73
C GLN A 237 12.00 -8.71 5.74
N LEU A 238 12.04 -8.44 4.43
CA LEU A 238 11.73 -9.46 3.43
C LEU A 238 12.81 -10.54 3.42
N GLY A 239 12.39 -11.78 3.61
CA GLY A 239 13.18 -12.98 3.44
C GLY A 239 12.98 -13.61 2.07
N SER A 240 13.11 -14.92 2.00
CA SER A 240 13.04 -15.70 0.77
C SER A 240 11.65 -15.75 0.14
N ASP A 241 11.65 -15.81 -1.19
CA ASP A 241 10.52 -16.10 -2.07
C ASP A 241 9.38 -15.08 -1.96
N CYS A 242 9.68 -13.82 -1.67
CA CYS A 242 8.67 -12.75 -1.65
C CYS A 242 8.43 -12.18 -3.05
N GLU A 243 7.17 -11.96 -3.41
CA GLU A 243 6.71 -11.50 -4.72
C GLU A 243 5.75 -10.31 -4.57
N ILE A 244 6.03 -9.20 -5.24
CA ILE A 244 5.16 -8.02 -5.25
C ILE A 244 4.88 -7.66 -6.70
N HIS A 245 3.65 -7.85 -7.16
CA HIS A 245 3.37 -7.74 -8.59
C HIS A 245 1.98 -7.28 -8.97
N HIS A 246 1.85 -6.68 -10.16
CA HIS A 246 0.54 -6.30 -10.73
C HIS A 246 -0.27 -5.35 -9.81
N ASN A 247 0.40 -4.49 -9.04
CA ASN A 247 -0.25 -3.46 -8.24
C ASN A 247 -0.24 -2.11 -8.97
N VAL A 248 -1.17 -1.23 -8.59
CA VAL A 248 -1.07 0.21 -8.86
C VAL A 248 -0.78 0.92 -7.54
N LEU A 249 0.41 1.52 -7.47
CA LEU A 249 1.00 2.15 -6.30
C LEU A 249 1.10 3.66 -6.53
N GLY A 250 0.11 4.39 -6.03
CA GLY A 250 0.06 5.84 -6.01
C GLY A 250 -1.09 6.47 -6.83
N PRO A 251 -1.15 7.80 -6.94
CA PRO A 251 -0.13 8.79 -6.53
C PRO A 251 0.30 8.63 -5.08
N GLY A 252 1.58 8.37 -4.86
CA GLY A 252 2.20 8.30 -3.53
C GLY A 252 2.75 9.66 -3.11
N ALA A 253 3.08 9.78 -1.83
CA ALA A 253 3.68 10.97 -1.22
C ALA A 253 2.95 12.27 -1.59
N VAL A 254 1.61 12.25 -1.58
CA VAL A 254 0.84 13.47 -1.87
C VAL A 254 1.04 14.51 -0.75
N ARG A 255 1.43 14.09 0.46
CA ARG A 255 1.72 14.94 1.62
C ARG A 255 3.20 15.32 1.75
N TRP A 256 4.02 15.18 0.71
CA TRP A 256 5.46 15.44 0.73
C TRP A 256 5.93 16.76 1.38
N ARG A 257 5.10 17.83 1.34
CA ARG A 257 5.44 19.12 1.99
C ARG A 257 5.34 19.08 3.52
N SER A 258 4.59 18.13 4.06
CA SER A 258 4.23 18.05 5.47
C SER A 258 4.06 16.60 5.92
N ALA A 259 4.95 15.71 5.45
CA ALA A 259 5.02 14.34 5.96
C ALA A 259 5.42 14.38 7.45
N PHE A 260 5.23 13.25 8.14
CA PHE A 260 5.42 13.17 9.59
C PHE A 260 6.90 13.22 10.01
N ASP A 261 7.83 12.95 9.09
CA ASP A 261 9.27 13.09 9.27
C ASP A 261 9.95 13.41 7.93
N HIS A 262 11.20 13.88 8.00
CA HIS A 262 12.03 14.14 6.82
C HIS A 262 12.23 12.86 6.01
N TYR A 263 12.18 12.98 4.67
CA TYR A 263 12.44 11.88 3.75
C TYR A 263 11.45 10.72 3.86
N GLN A 264 10.26 10.96 4.41
CA GLN A 264 9.12 10.03 4.39
C GLN A 264 8.14 10.46 3.30
N ASP A 265 8.66 10.61 2.09
CA ASP A 265 7.95 11.14 0.93
C ASP A 265 8.34 10.41 -0.37
N GLY A 266 8.80 9.16 -0.25
CA GLY A 266 8.98 8.23 -1.36
C GLY A 266 7.67 7.54 -1.79
N ASN A 267 7.75 6.62 -2.76
CA ASN A 267 6.61 5.76 -3.12
C ASN A 267 6.77 4.33 -2.61
N VAL A 268 7.92 3.71 -2.87
CA VAL A 268 8.24 2.36 -2.43
C VAL A 268 9.50 2.35 -1.56
N GLN A 269 9.35 1.96 -0.29
CA GLN A 269 10.47 1.56 0.55
C GLN A 269 10.53 0.03 0.61
N PHE A 270 11.65 -0.54 0.14
CA PHE A 270 11.83 -1.98 -0.02
C PHE A 270 13.00 -2.50 0.81
N GLY A 271 12.71 -3.15 1.91
CA GLY A 271 13.68 -3.70 2.85
C GLY A 271 13.91 -5.19 2.65
N GLN A 272 15.01 -5.57 2.02
CA GLN A 272 15.44 -6.97 1.89
C GLN A 272 16.35 -7.37 3.04
N ARG A 273 16.05 -8.47 3.71
CA ARG A 273 16.88 -9.06 4.78
C ARG A 273 17.71 -10.26 4.31
N TYR A 274 17.09 -11.25 3.68
CA TYR A 274 17.79 -12.46 3.21
C TYR A 274 17.02 -13.17 2.09
N GLY A 275 17.64 -14.12 1.39
CA GLY A 275 16.96 -14.86 0.33
C GLY A 275 16.67 -14.02 -0.91
N SER A 276 15.81 -14.55 -1.79
CA SER A 276 15.43 -13.87 -3.03
C SER A 276 14.04 -13.23 -2.96
N SER A 277 13.87 -12.09 -3.62
CA SER A 277 12.58 -11.42 -3.77
C SER A 277 12.44 -10.78 -5.14
N THR A 278 11.19 -10.58 -5.57
CA THR A 278 10.88 -9.95 -6.86
C THR A 278 9.79 -8.89 -6.74
N PHE A 279 9.95 -7.83 -7.51
CA PHE A 279 9.01 -6.72 -7.67
C PHE A 279 8.79 -6.51 -9.17
N HIS A 280 7.63 -6.90 -9.70
CA HIS A 280 7.43 -6.88 -11.16
C HIS A 280 6.01 -6.58 -11.64
N HIS A 281 5.91 -6.07 -12.86
CA HIS A 281 4.62 -5.75 -13.47
C HIS A 281 3.79 -4.73 -12.68
N ASN A 282 4.41 -3.94 -11.80
CA ASN A 282 3.73 -2.89 -11.04
C ASN A 282 3.71 -1.58 -11.83
N ILE A 283 2.70 -0.76 -11.54
CA ILE A 283 2.63 0.64 -11.95
C ILE A 283 2.81 1.48 -10.69
N VAL A 284 3.86 2.30 -10.67
CA VAL A 284 4.23 3.19 -9.57
C VAL A 284 4.14 4.61 -10.07
N ILE A 285 3.30 5.43 -9.45
CA ILE A 285 2.98 6.77 -9.96
C ILE A 285 2.99 7.78 -8.82
N GLY A 286 3.52 8.98 -9.07
CA GLY A 286 3.55 10.09 -8.12
C GLY A 286 4.44 9.83 -6.90
N THR A 287 5.45 10.67 -6.70
CA THR A 287 6.27 10.65 -5.48
C THR A 287 6.97 11.99 -5.22
N GLY A 288 7.16 12.36 -3.95
CA GLY A 288 7.95 13.53 -3.56
C GLY A 288 9.44 13.28 -3.80
N ASP A 289 9.93 12.14 -3.32
CA ASP A 289 11.33 11.75 -3.36
C ASP A 289 11.59 10.68 -4.44
N LEU A 290 11.98 9.47 -4.05
CA LEU A 290 12.31 8.38 -4.94
C LEU A 290 11.06 7.56 -5.32
N PHE A 291 11.09 6.92 -6.48
CA PHE A 291 10.15 5.85 -6.77
C PHE A 291 10.44 4.62 -5.91
N VAL A 292 11.72 4.25 -5.77
CA VAL A 292 12.14 3.10 -4.96
C VAL A 292 13.36 3.46 -4.13
N GLU A 293 13.26 3.25 -2.82
CA GLU A 293 14.41 3.18 -1.94
C GLU A 293 14.60 1.74 -1.46
N LEU A 294 15.73 1.14 -1.85
CA LEU A 294 16.07 -0.23 -1.50
C LEU A 294 17.01 -0.24 -0.30
N PHE A 295 16.56 -0.87 0.79
CA PHE A 295 17.29 -1.07 2.04
C PHE A 295 17.71 -2.54 2.19
N PRO A 296 18.88 -2.95 1.70
CA PRO A 296 19.45 -4.23 2.10
C PRO A 296 19.78 -4.17 3.60
N THR A 297 19.32 -5.16 4.33
CA THR A 297 19.49 -5.32 5.78
C THR A 297 20.23 -6.61 6.02
N ARG A 298 21.23 -6.58 6.90
CA ARG A 298 21.96 -7.78 7.30
C ARG A 298 21.68 -8.08 8.76
N VAL A 299 21.18 -9.28 9.04
CA VAL A 299 21.09 -9.82 10.40
C VAL A 299 21.97 -11.07 10.47
N ASP A 300 22.73 -11.18 11.55
CA ASP A 300 23.62 -12.32 11.73
C ASP A 300 22.81 -13.62 11.82
N GLN A 301 23.36 -14.69 11.24
CA GLN A 301 22.80 -16.06 11.20
C GLN A 301 21.61 -16.26 10.26
N ASP A 302 21.12 -15.24 9.57
CA ASP A 302 20.11 -15.41 8.53
C ASP A 302 20.63 -16.32 7.39
N PRO A 303 19.74 -17.13 6.78
CA PRO A 303 20.10 -18.02 5.69
C PRO A 303 20.42 -17.19 4.44
N ARG A 304 21.60 -17.43 3.85
CA ARG A 304 22.05 -16.73 2.63
C ARG A 304 22.66 -17.69 1.65
N SER A 305 22.36 -17.50 0.37
CA SER A 305 22.86 -18.31 -0.73
C SER A 305 23.59 -17.43 -1.76
N PRO A 306 24.72 -17.88 -2.34
CA PRO A 306 25.45 -17.12 -3.38
C PRO A 306 24.66 -16.82 -4.68
N GLY A 307 23.43 -17.31 -4.79
CA GLY A 307 22.53 -17.07 -5.92
C GLY A 307 21.29 -16.26 -5.55
N ASP A 308 21.22 -15.71 -4.33
CA ASP A 308 20.09 -14.90 -3.92
C ASP A 308 20.00 -13.62 -4.78
N THR A 309 18.77 -13.21 -5.12
CA THR A 309 18.54 -12.04 -5.97
C THR A 309 17.45 -11.13 -5.43
N ILE A 310 17.62 -9.82 -5.61
CA ILE A 310 16.58 -8.81 -5.39
C ILE A 310 16.27 -8.22 -6.74
N SER A 311 15.11 -8.57 -7.32
CA SER A 311 14.83 -8.28 -8.72
C SER A 311 13.66 -7.33 -8.90
N PHE A 312 13.90 -6.19 -9.54
CA PHE A 312 12.89 -5.25 -10.00
C PHE A 312 12.78 -5.35 -11.52
N THR A 313 11.71 -5.96 -12.02
CA THR A 313 11.59 -6.20 -13.46
C THR A 313 10.25 -5.81 -14.07
N ASP A 314 10.27 -5.28 -15.29
CA ASP A 314 9.06 -5.03 -16.06
C ASP A 314 8.07 -4.10 -15.31
N ASN A 315 8.56 -3.07 -14.62
CA ASN A 315 7.73 -2.08 -13.92
C ASN A 315 7.66 -0.75 -14.68
N TYR A 316 6.60 0.02 -14.39
CA TYR A 316 6.40 1.38 -14.90
C TYR A 316 6.43 2.38 -13.74
N PHE A 317 7.27 3.41 -13.86
CA PHE A 317 7.45 4.46 -12.86
C PHE A 317 7.21 5.83 -13.50
N ALA A 318 6.27 6.63 -12.98
CA ALA A 318 5.98 7.94 -13.54
C ALA A 318 5.78 9.06 -12.51
N ASP A 319 6.34 10.22 -12.84
CA ASP A 319 6.16 11.50 -12.17
C ASP A 319 6.72 11.55 -10.72
N THR A 320 7.97 12.02 -10.62
CA THR A 320 8.70 12.27 -9.37
C THR A 320 9.10 13.75 -9.26
N SER A 321 9.09 14.25 -8.02
CA SER A 321 9.63 15.56 -7.65
C SER A 321 11.15 15.56 -7.44
N LEU A 322 11.79 14.39 -7.31
CA LEU A 322 13.24 14.21 -7.22
C LEU A 322 13.76 13.23 -8.28
N SER A 323 14.00 11.95 -7.92
CA SER A 323 14.73 10.98 -8.74
C SER A 323 14.07 9.60 -8.76
N GLY A 324 14.72 8.63 -9.41
CA GLY A 324 14.16 7.30 -9.64
C GLY A 324 14.37 6.34 -8.48
N VAL A 325 15.59 5.84 -8.32
CA VAL A 325 15.90 4.73 -7.42
C VAL A 325 17.18 5.01 -6.65
N TYR A 326 17.23 4.61 -5.38
CA TYR A 326 18.46 4.55 -4.61
C TYR A 326 18.60 3.20 -3.90
N THR A 327 19.82 2.66 -3.88
CA THR A 327 20.14 1.43 -3.13
C THR A 327 21.22 1.68 -2.09
N HIS A 328 20.96 1.30 -0.84
CA HIS A 328 21.93 1.42 0.25
C HIS A 328 23.07 0.39 0.16
N ALA A 329 24.25 0.74 0.71
CA ALA A 329 25.48 -0.03 0.59
C ALA A 329 25.69 -1.04 1.74
N VAL A 330 24.83 -2.05 1.82
CA VAL A 330 24.93 -3.13 2.83
C VAL A 330 25.14 -4.48 2.16
N ASP A 331 26.18 -5.23 2.59
CA ASP A 331 26.50 -6.57 2.08
C ASP A 331 25.50 -7.62 2.58
N THR A 332 24.54 -7.96 1.72
CA THR A 332 23.65 -9.10 1.91
C THR A 332 24.13 -10.33 1.15
N GLY A 333 25.05 -10.17 0.19
CA GLY A 333 25.49 -11.24 -0.70
C GLY A 333 24.51 -11.57 -1.83
N ALA A 334 23.38 -10.84 -1.92
CA ALA A 334 22.42 -10.98 -3.00
C ALA A 334 22.83 -10.13 -4.22
N THR A 335 22.44 -10.57 -5.41
CA THR A 335 22.56 -9.75 -6.63
C THR A 335 21.33 -8.86 -6.78
N ILE A 336 21.52 -7.55 -6.89
CA ILE A 336 20.46 -6.58 -7.13
C ILE A 336 20.26 -6.44 -8.64
N ARG A 337 19.03 -6.60 -9.13
CA ARG A 337 18.70 -6.57 -10.55
C ARG A 337 17.62 -5.54 -10.81
N PHE A 338 17.86 -4.63 -11.74
CA PHE A 338 16.84 -3.75 -12.29
C PHE A 338 16.82 -3.93 -13.80
N GLU A 339 15.78 -4.60 -14.30
CA GLU A 339 15.73 -5.00 -15.71
C GLU A 339 14.39 -4.67 -16.37
N ARG A 340 14.42 -4.11 -17.58
CA ARG A 340 13.22 -3.84 -18.40
C ARG A 340 12.19 -2.91 -17.74
N ASN A 341 12.63 -2.03 -16.84
CA ASN A 341 11.76 -1.03 -16.23
C ASN A 341 11.66 0.23 -17.09
N VAL A 342 10.59 0.98 -16.91
CA VAL A 342 10.33 2.27 -17.56
C VAL A 342 10.27 3.35 -16.50
N PHE A 343 10.99 4.46 -16.73
CA PHE A 343 10.98 5.65 -15.87
C PHE A 343 10.69 6.89 -16.70
N LEU A 344 9.77 7.74 -16.24
CA LEU A 344 9.44 8.99 -16.92
C LEU A 344 8.89 10.04 -15.96
N GLY A 345 8.83 11.30 -16.41
CA GLY A 345 8.24 12.39 -15.63
C GLY A 345 9.13 12.79 -14.46
N PHE A 346 10.19 13.54 -14.74
CA PHE A 346 11.09 14.08 -13.71
C PHE A 346 10.85 15.58 -13.59
N HIS A 347 10.18 15.99 -12.50
CA HIS A 347 9.71 17.36 -12.28
C HIS A 347 10.41 17.95 -11.06
N PHE A 348 11.71 18.25 -11.18
CA PHE A 348 12.51 18.68 -10.03
C PHE A 348 11.94 19.95 -9.37
N ASN A 349 11.25 19.75 -8.25
CA ASN A 349 10.70 20.80 -7.38
C ASN A 349 10.86 20.45 -5.89
N TYR A 350 11.62 19.39 -5.58
CA TYR A 350 11.89 18.96 -4.20
C TYR A 350 12.58 20.04 -3.35
N GLY A 351 13.35 20.93 -4.00
CA GLY A 351 13.96 22.11 -3.39
C GLY A 351 12.97 23.11 -2.76
N GLU A 352 11.67 23.01 -3.08
CA GLU A 352 10.63 23.80 -2.42
C GLU A 352 10.43 23.42 -0.94
N VAL A 353 10.77 22.19 -0.57
CA VAL A 353 10.75 21.70 0.82
C VAL A 353 12.17 21.64 1.37
N TYR A 354 13.10 21.07 0.60
CA TYR A 354 14.49 20.83 1.03
C TYR A 354 15.46 21.71 0.24
N PRO A 355 15.70 22.97 0.64
CA PRO A 355 16.41 23.97 -0.18
C PRO A 355 17.88 23.65 -0.49
N ASP A 356 18.50 22.73 0.26
CA ASP A 356 19.86 22.26 0.01
C ASP A 356 19.93 21.07 -0.97
N THR A 357 18.79 20.55 -1.42
CA THR A 357 18.76 19.45 -2.38
C THR A 357 19.13 19.95 -3.78
N GLU A 358 20.07 19.25 -4.41
CA GLU A 358 20.48 19.51 -5.78
C GLU A 358 19.63 18.71 -6.78
N GLU A 359 19.54 19.23 -8.01
CA GLU A 359 18.90 18.53 -9.12
C GLU A 359 19.61 17.18 -9.37
N PRO A 360 18.87 16.08 -9.56
CA PRO A 360 19.47 14.78 -9.82
C PRO A 360 20.33 14.79 -11.09
N VAL A 361 21.37 13.95 -11.10
CA VAL A 361 22.24 13.79 -12.27
C VAL A 361 22.10 12.42 -12.93
N GLN A 362 21.27 11.54 -12.36
CA GLN A 362 20.99 10.18 -12.80
C GLN A 362 19.69 9.67 -12.18
N VAL A 363 19.04 8.69 -12.83
CA VAL A 363 17.81 8.05 -12.32
C VAL A 363 18.10 7.02 -11.24
N PHE A 364 19.17 6.24 -11.40
CA PHE A 364 19.54 5.14 -10.51
C PHE A 364 20.80 5.48 -9.73
N GLY A 365 20.67 5.60 -8.42
CA GLY A 365 21.76 5.80 -7.47
C GLY A 365 22.16 4.50 -6.77
N VAL A 366 23.47 4.27 -6.69
CA VAL A 366 24.07 3.20 -5.90
C VAL A 366 24.85 3.84 -4.76
N GLY A 367 24.60 3.40 -3.53
CA GLY A 367 25.37 3.85 -2.38
C GLY A 367 26.86 3.56 -2.57
N SER A 368 27.70 4.53 -2.19
CA SER A 368 29.15 4.44 -2.35
C SER A 368 29.71 3.15 -1.75
N ASN A 369 30.57 2.45 -2.50
CA ASN A 369 31.17 1.17 -2.11
C ASN A 369 30.16 0.04 -1.88
N ALA A 370 28.99 0.07 -2.54
CA ALA A 370 28.03 -1.02 -2.45
C ALA A 370 28.68 -2.37 -2.83
N PRO A 371 28.67 -3.35 -1.90
CA PRO A 371 29.39 -4.62 -2.07
C PRO A 371 28.60 -5.66 -2.89
N ASN A 372 27.28 -5.53 -2.94
CA ASN A 372 26.41 -6.41 -3.72
C ASN A 372 26.57 -6.09 -5.21
N PRO A 373 26.61 -7.10 -6.10
CA PRO A 373 26.55 -6.86 -7.53
C PRO A 373 25.22 -6.23 -7.96
N HIS A 374 25.27 -5.22 -8.82
CA HIS A 374 24.11 -4.61 -9.48
C HIS A 374 24.11 -4.95 -10.96
N ILE A 375 23.00 -5.51 -11.45
CA ILE A 375 22.75 -5.77 -12.88
C ILE A 375 21.63 -4.84 -13.33
N LEU A 376 21.99 -3.88 -14.17
CA LEU A 376 21.13 -2.81 -14.66
C LEU A 376 20.96 -2.94 -16.17
N ARG A 377 19.82 -3.48 -16.63
CA ARG A 377 19.70 -3.88 -18.04
C ARG A 377 18.38 -3.55 -18.70
N ASP A 378 18.40 -3.13 -19.96
CA ASP A 378 17.21 -2.95 -20.80
C ASP A 378 16.19 -1.96 -20.21
N ASN A 379 16.59 -1.05 -19.31
CA ASN A 379 15.70 -0.05 -18.72
C ASN A 379 15.56 1.17 -19.65
N ARG A 380 14.37 1.78 -19.70
CA ARG A 380 14.11 2.97 -20.53
C ARG A 380 13.81 4.17 -19.67
N VAL A 381 14.42 5.30 -20.01
CA VAL A 381 14.21 6.57 -19.32
C VAL A 381 13.70 7.62 -20.29
N ASP A 382 12.55 8.22 -20.00
CA ASP A 382 12.06 9.42 -20.68
C ASP A 382 12.21 10.62 -19.74
N GLY A 383 13.34 11.32 -19.87
CA GLY A 383 13.68 12.41 -18.96
C GLY A 383 15.05 13.01 -19.23
N PRO A 384 15.40 14.06 -18.48
CA PRO A 384 16.65 14.81 -18.67
C PRO A 384 17.90 14.07 -18.17
N TYR A 385 17.72 13.01 -17.36
CA TYR A 385 18.82 12.32 -16.69
C TYR A 385 19.13 10.96 -17.37
N PRO A 386 20.40 10.56 -17.49
CA PRO A 386 20.74 9.19 -17.88
C PRO A 386 20.26 8.20 -16.80
N PHE A 387 20.06 6.94 -17.17
CA PHE A 387 19.65 5.92 -16.20
C PHE A 387 20.66 5.80 -15.05
N ILE A 388 21.95 5.70 -15.36
CA ILE A 388 23.03 5.74 -14.38
C ILE A 388 24.24 6.49 -14.98
N LYS A 389 24.90 7.31 -14.18
CA LYS A 389 26.07 8.09 -14.56
C LYS A 389 27.33 7.59 -13.88
N TRP A 390 27.24 7.26 -12.60
CA TRP A 390 28.38 6.81 -11.80
C TRP A 390 28.39 5.28 -11.71
N LEU A 391 29.43 4.67 -12.28
CA LEU A 391 29.63 3.23 -12.28
C LEU A 391 30.68 2.86 -11.23
N PHE A 392 30.30 2.00 -10.30
CA PHE A 392 31.21 1.34 -9.37
C PHE A 392 31.59 -0.04 -9.92
N ASP A 393 32.65 -0.66 -9.40
CA ASP A 393 33.09 -1.99 -9.82
C ASP A 393 32.01 -3.08 -9.63
N SER A 394 31.08 -2.86 -8.68
CA SER A 394 29.93 -3.74 -8.43
C SER A 394 28.80 -3.59 -9.46
N VAL A 395 28.85 -2.60 -10.35
CA VAL A 395 27.75 -2.26 -11.25
C VAL A 395 28.05 -2.72 -12.69
N THR A 396 27.17 -3.55 -13.23
CA THR A 396 27.09 -3.86 -14.66
C THR A 396 25.85 -3.18 -15.24
N ALA A 397 26.05 -2.23 -16.15
CA ALA A 397 24.97 -1.48 -16.79
C ALA A 397 25.01 -1.63 -18.32
N GLU A 398 23.95 -2.18 -18.90
CA GLU A 398 23.85 -2.48 -20.34
C GLU A 398 22.49 -2.06 -20.90
N ASP A 399 22.48 -1.41 -22.08
CA ASP A 399 21.26 -1.03 -22.81
C ASP A 399 20.19 -0.30 -21.96
N ASN A 400 20.58 0.82 -21.33
CA ASN A 400 19.66 1.66 -20.55
C ASN A 400 19.41 3.03 -21.23
N PRO A 401 18.75 3.09 -22.40
CA PRO A 401 18.73 4.30 -23.20
C PRO A 401 17.77 5.37 -22.66
N THR A 402 18.12 6.63 -22.89
CA THR A 402 17.21 7.77 -22.75
C THR A 402 16.40 7.90 -24.04
N VAL A 403 15.11 7.59 -23.97
CA VAL A 403 14.18 7.54 -25.12
C VAL A 403 12.80 8.01 -24.71
N ALA A 404 12.05 8.58 -25.64
CA ALA A 404 10.64 8.92 -25.40
C ALA A 404 9.84 7.65 -25.08
N VAL A 405 9.03 7.70 -24.02
CA VAL A 405 8.16 6.61 -23.59
C VAL A 405 6.72 7.09 -23.53
N PRO A 406 5.80 6.48 -24.30
CA PRO A 406 4.37 6.76 -24.18
C PRO A 406 3.87 6.55 -22.74
N ARG A 407 2.96 7.40 -22.25
CA ARG A 407 2.37 7.23 -20.91
C ARG A 407 1.43 6.02 -20.85
N ALA A 408 1.34 5.38 -19.69
CA ALA A 408 0.26 4.45 -19.37
C ALA A 408 -1.09 5.18 -19.40
N ARG A 409 -2.12 4.49 -19.88
CA ARG A 409 -3.50 5.01 -19.92
C ARG A 409 -4.40 4.11 -19.10
N PHE A 410 -5.04 4.69 -18.10
CA PHE A 410 -6.05 4.02 -17.30
C PHE A 410 -7.42 4.11 -17.97
N ARG A 411 -8.34 3.23 -17.58
CA ARG A 411 -9.71 3.23 -18.10
C ARG A 411 -10.48 4.46 -17.66
N ASP A 412 -10.42 4.76 -16.36
CA ASP A 412 -11.08 5.90 -15.74
C ASP A 412 -10.48 6.11 -14.34
N PHE A 413 -9.45 6.94 -14.21
CA PHE A 413 -8.74 7.11 -12.95
C PHE A 413 -9.15 8.40 -12.25
N MET A 414 -8.53 9.53 -12.61
CA MET A 414 -8.76 10.83 -12.03
C MET A 414 -9.09 11.86 -13.12
N VAL A 415 -9.09 13.15 -12.77
CA VAL A 415 -9.25 14.21 -13.76
C VAL A 415 -8.05 14.20 -14.72
N GLY A 416 -8.30 14.35 -16.02
CA GLY A 416 -7.26 14.16 -17.05
C GLY A 416 -6.01 15.03 -16.88
N ALA A 417 -6.14 16.19 -16.24
CA ALA A 417 -5.02 17.06 -15.89
C ALA A 417 -4.01 16.39 -14.93
N ILE A 418 -4.46 15.51 -14.03
CA ILE A 418 -3.60 14.74 -13.12
C ILE A 418 -3.06 13.49 -13.81
N ASP A 419 -3.80 12.86 -14.72
CA ASP A 419 -3.31 11.67 -15.46
C ASP A 419 -2.10 12.00 -16.38
N GLU A 420 -1.98 13.27 -16.78
CA GLU A 420 -0.83 13.79 -17.53
C GLU A 420 0.43 14.00 -16.67
N ASP A 421 0.26 14.26 -15.36
CA ASP A 421 1.32 14.45 -14.38
C ASP A 421 0.77 14.23 -12.96
N TYR A 422 1.13 13.08 -12.38
CA TYR A 422 0.64 12.66 -11.07
C TYR A 422 1.17 13.53 -9.92
N ARG A 423 2.23 14.34 -10.12
CA ARG A 423 2.74 15.30 -9.12
C ARG A 423 1.87 16.53 -8.95
N ARG A 424 0.88 16.73 -9.82
CA ARG A 424 -0.10 17.82 -9.68
C ARG A 424 -1.10 17.60 -8.56
N LEU A 425 -1.18 16.38 -8.01
CA LEU A 425 -2.00 16.07 -6.86
C LEU A 425 -1.16 16.19 -5.58
N GLU A 426 -1.55 17.11 -4.71
CA GLU A 426 -0.97 17.26 -3.38
C GLU A 426 -2.02 17.04 -2.28
N TRP A 427 -1.59 16.77 -1.06
CA TRP A 427 -2.43 16.92 0.12
C TRP A 427 -2.41 18.39 0.52
N TRP A 428 -3.58 18.97 0.80
CA TRP A 428 -3.65 20.35 1.24
C TRP A 428 -2.96 20.51 2.60
N THR A 429 -1.99 21.41 2.66
CA THR A 429 -1.34 21.84 3.90
C THR A 429 -1.21 23.36 3.90
N ASP A 430 -1.23 23.98 5.08
CA ASP A 430 -1.04 25.42 5.22
C ASP A 430 0.45 25.81 5.16
N ARG A 431 1.32 24.93 5.67
CA ARG A 431 2.77 25.13 5.76
C ARG A 431 3.53 23.89 5.27
N ALA A 432 4.68 24.13 4.66
CA ALA A 432 5.64 23.10 4.35
C ALA A 432 6.44 22.78 5.61
N THR A 433 5.89 21.96 6.51
CA THR A 433 6.43 21.75 7.87
C THR A 433 7.80 21.09 7.89
N LEU A 434 8.23 20.46 6.79
CA LEU A 434 9.56 19.88 6.65
C LEU A 434 10.60 20.87 6.08
N SER A 435 10.17 22.07 5.67
CA SER A 435 11.10 23.11 5.24
C SER A 435 11.73 23.82 6.44
N PRO A 436 13.02 24.22 6.38
CA PRO A 436 13.69 24.88 7.51
C PRO A 436 13.03 26.16 8.03
N ASP A 437 12.26 26.84 7.18
CA ASP A 437 11.51 28.06 7.50
C ASP A 437 10.00 27.83 7.66
N GLU A 438 9.57 26.57 7.56
CA GLU A 438 8.17 26.13 7.57
C GLU A 438 7.28 26.99 6.66
N ARG A 439 7.77 27.43 5.51
CA ARG A 439 7.07 28.45 4.69
C ARG A 439 5.61 28.08 4.41
N ALA A 440 4.76 29.11 4.35
CA ALA A 440 3.36 28.93 3.96
C ALA A 440 3.27 28.43 2.51
N VAL A 441 2.43 27.42 2.26
CA VAL A 441 2.25 26.86 0.93
C VAL A 441 1.30 27.72 0.11
N VAL A 442 1.70 28.00 -1.13
CA VAL A 442 0.90 28.76 -2.10
C VAL A 442 0.48 27.81 -3.21
N TYR A 443 -0.83 27.66 -3.39
CA TYR A 443 -1.41 26.86 -4.45
C TYR A 443 -1.80 27.78 -5.62
N PRO A 444 -1.24 27.60 -6.83
CA PRO A 444 -1.65 28.39 -7.98
C PRO A 444 -3.08 28.02 -8.39
N LYS A 445 -3.75 28.93 -9.13
CA LYS A 445 -5.03 28.63 -9.77
C LYS A 445 -4.91 27.36 -10.65
N GLY A 446 -5.84 26.43 -10.48
CA GLY A 446 -5.86 25.14 -11.17
C GLY A 446 -5.01 24.05 -10.50
N ALA A 447 -4.45 24.29 -9.31
CA ALA A 447 -3.86 23.24 -8.48
C ALA A 447 -4.93 22.26 -7.98
N PHE A 448 -4.56 20.99 -7.84
CA PHE A 448 -5.43 19.95 -7.31
C PHE A 448 -4.94 19.49 -5.93
N VAL A 449 -5.83 19.45 -4.96
CA VAL A 449 -5.49 19.01 -3.60
C VAL A 449 -6.50 18.01 -3.04
N LEU A 450 -6.02 17.09 -2.22
CA LEU A 450 -6.84 16.32 -1.30
C LEU A 450 -6.99 17.05 0.02
N HIS A 451 -8.19 17.04 0.56
CA HIS A 451 -8.47 17.52 1.90
C HIS A 451 -9.60 16.68 2.50
N GLN A 452 -9.33 16.02 3.64
CA GLN A 452 -10.30 15.14 4.33
C GLN A 452 -10.86 14.04 3.41
N GLY A 453 -10.03 13.53 2.48
CA GLY A 453 -10.42 12.51 1.50
C GLY A 453 -11.28 13.02 0.34
N ALA A 454 -11.49 14.33 0.22
CA ALA A 454 -12.17 14.95 -0.91
C ALA A 454 -11.18 15.69 -1.82
N LEU A 455 -11.44 15.65 -3.13
CA LEU A 455 -10.62 16.30 -4.15
C LEU A 455 -11.12 17.72 -4.41
N TYR A 456 -10.21 18.68 -4.52
CA TYR A 456 -10.50 20.09 -4.79
C TYR A 456 -9.62 20.64 -5.90
N GLU A 457 -10.11 21.66 -6.60
CA GLU A 457 -9.36 22.48 -7.54
C GLU A 457 -9.36 23.95 -7.09
N ALA A 458 -8.19 24.58 -7.13
CA ALA A 458 -8.04 26.00 -6.81
C ALA A 458 -8.64 26.89 -7.91
N LEU A 459 -9.55 27.79 -7.57
CA LEU A 459 -10.21 28.74 -8.50
C LEU A 459 -9.41 30.03 -8.71
N GLU A 460 -8.53 30.33 -7.76
CA GLU A 460 -7.59 31.46 -7.70
C GLU A 460 -6.30 31.00 -7.02
N GLU A 461 -5.27 31.83 -7.05
CA GLU A 461 -4.11 31.60 -6.17
C GLU A 461 -4.58 31.61 -4.71
N SER A 462 -4.20 30.57 -3.96
CA SER A 462 -4.73 30.30 -2.63
C SER A 462 -3.60 29.98 -1.65
N GLN A 463 -3.63 30.65 -0.49
CA GLN A 463 -2.69 30.45 0.61
C GLN A 463 -3.46 30.52 1.92
N GLY A 464 -3.27 29.55 2.81
CA GLY A 464 -3.91 29.51 4.14
C GLY A 464 -5.45 29.41 4.13
N LYS A 465 -6.08 29.27 2.97
CA LYS A 465 -7.53 29.09 2.82
C LYS A 465 -7.84 27.60 2.74
N GLN A 466 -8.35 27.01 3.81
CA GLN A 466 -8.74 25.59 3.86
C GLN A 466 -9.84 25.26 2.82
N PRO A 467 -9.75 24.17 2.03
CA PRO A 467 -10.62 23.93 0.89
C PRO A 467 -12.12 23.82 1.19
N ASP A 468 -12.49 23.11 2.25
CA ASP A 468 -13.87 22.89 2.69
C ASP A 468 -14.53 24.14 3.31
N GLN A 469 -13.71 25.10 3.78
CA GLN A 469 -14.18 26.34 4.41
C GLN A 469 -14.21 27.55 3.46
N HIS A 470 -13.59 27.45 2.28
CA HIS A 470 -13.39 28.58 1.37
C HIS A 470 -13.86 28.25 -0.06
N PRO A 471 -15.18 28.07 -0.31
CA PRO A 471 -15.73 27.68 -1.61
C PRO A 471 -15.56 28.74 -2.72
N GLY A 472 -15.18 29.97 -2.37
CA GLY A 472 -14.79 30.99 -3.35
C GLY A 472 -13.38 30.79 -3.92
N ALA A 473 -12.49 30.15 -3.15
CA ALA A 473 -11.12 29.86 -3.55
C ALA A 473 -10.94 28.42 -4.06
N TRP A 474 -11.82 27.51 -3.63
CA TRP A 474 -11.73 26.09 -3.96
C TRP A 474 -13.06 25.56 -4.48
N ARG A 475 -12.98 24.70 -5.51
CA ARG A 475 -14.10 23.93 -6.02
C ARG A 475 -13.90 22.46 -5.66
N ALA A 476 -14.83 21.90 -4.89
CA ALA A 476 -14.90 20.46 -4.69
C ALA A 476 -15.17 19.76 -6.03
N LEU A 477 -14.42 18.69 -6.30
CA LEU A 477 -14.58 17.83 -7.47
C LEU A 477 -15.29 16.54 -7.06
N PRO A 478 -15.95 15.85 -8.01
CA PRO A 478 -16.47 14.52 -7.75
C PRO A 478 -15.35 13.56 -7.30
N PRO A 479 -15.66 12.55 -6.47
CA PRO A 479 -14.71 11.47 -6.18
C PRO A 479 -14.19 10.83 -7.48
N PRO A 480 -12.89 10.47 -7.54
CA PRO A 480 -12.32 9.84 -8.72
C PRO A 480 -12.95 8.47 -8.97
N ALA A 481 -12.93 8.03 -10.24
CA ALA A 481 -13.45 6.73 -10.60
C ALA A 481 -12.57 5.58 -10.10
N ASP A 482 -11.25 5.77 -10.06
CA ASP A 482 -10.29 4.78 -9.56
C ASP A 482 -10.29 3.43 -10.31
N ASP A 483 -10.77 3.39 -11.56
CA ASP A 483 -10.52 2.29 -12.49
C ASP A 483 -9.12 2.42 -13.12
N VAL A 484 -8.13 2.07 -12.30
CA VAL A 484 -6.71 2.03 -12.66
C VAL A 484 -6.31 0.77 -13.44
N ARG A 485 -7.28 0.02 -13.97
CA ARG A 485 -6.96 -0.96 -15.01
C ARG A 485 -6.52 -0.20 -16.26
N LEU A 486 -5.60 -0.78 -17.01
CA LEU A 486 -5.18 -0.20 -18.27
C LEU A 486 -6.34 -0.21 -19.30
N SER A 487 -6.45 0.90 -20.04
CA SER A 487 -7.32 0.99 -21.21
C SER A 487 -6.79 0.06 -22.32
N ALA A 488 -7.65 -0.36 -23.25
CA ALA A 488 -7.26 -1.29 -24.31
C ALA A 488 -6.19 -0.72 -25.27
N ASP A 489 -6.09 0.60 -25.36
CA ASP A 489 -5.12 1.33 -26.16
C ASP A 489 -3.87 1.77 -25.36
N SER A 490 -3.78 1.41 -24.08
CA SER A 490 -2.58 1.69 -23.28
C SER A 490 -1.37 0.94 -23.87
N PRO A 491 -0.21 1.59 -24.05
CA PRO A 491 0.99 1.00 -24.63
C PRO A 491 1.71 0.02 -23.68
N HIS A 492 1.29 -0.04 -22.42
CA HIS A 492 1.93 -0.81 -21.35
C HIS A 492 1.08 -1.98 -20.86
N GLN A 493 0.39 -2.68 -21.77
CA GLN A 493 -0.46 -3.83 -21.42
C GLN A 493 0.30 -4.86 -20.57
N GLY A 494 -0.43 -5.52 -19.66
CA GLY A 494 0.13 -6.53 -18.76
C GLY A 494 0.70 -5.97 -17.45
N LEU A 495 0.77 -4.65 -17.28
CA LEU A 495 1.15 -4.01 -16.03
C LEU A 495 -0.06 -3.63 -15.17
N GLY A 496 0.16 -3.50 -13.86
CA GLY A 496 -0.84 -3.07 -12.89
C GLY A 496 -1.95 -4.11 -12.68
N VAL A 497 -3.06 -3.65 -12.11
CA VAL A 497 -4.17 -4.51 -11.69
C VAL A 497 -4.80 -5.28 -12.85
N ARG A 498 -5.01 -6.59 -12.63
CA ARG A 498 -5.60 -7.51 -13.63
C ARG A 498 -7.08 -7.75 -13.36
N TRP A 499 -7.84 -8.00 -14.43
CA TRP A 499 -9.22 -8.50 -14.32
C TRP A 499 -9.63 -9.30 -15.57
N PRO A 500 -10.17 -10.53 -15.44
CA PRO A 500 -10.30 -11.28 -14.18
C PRO A 500 -8.92 -11.56 -13.56
N PRO A 501 -8.84 -11.78 -12.23
CA PRO A 501 -7.61 -12.23 -11.59
C PRO A 501 -7.23 -13.59 -12.22
N PRO A 502 -5.93 -13.92 -12.28
CA PRO A 502 -5.45 -15.14 -12.93
C PRO A 502 -6.00 -16.44 -12.33
#